data_AF-A0A1T4QN36-F1
#
_entry.id   AF-A0A1T4QN36-F1
#
_cell.length_a   1.000
_cell.length_b   1.000
_cell.length_c   1.000
_cell.angle_alpha   90.00
_cell.angle_beta   90.00
_cell.angle_gamma   90.00
#
_symmetry.space_group_name_H-M   'P 1'
#
loop_
_entity.id
_entity.type
_entity.pdbx_description
1 polymer ?
#
loop_
_entity_poly.entity_id
_entity_poly.type
_entity_poly.pdbx_seq_one_letter_code
_entity_poly.pdbx_strand_id
1 'polypeptide(L)'
;MSFTVAANGEYHYRIEKDFFAVNIDLVDAMMLLSKLDEQLGLNPPLSQGEPNFLMIYRKLITVLVHMDSRSLQALMHAASRDLLVDLMRVVKGTKSEHKLMAAITKRNKQAIQGDVLYNQVIRPPEALKALSDFFLLVEKQIDSGVITLVDPNGEYY
;
A
#
# COMPACT_ATOMS: atom_id res chain seq x y z
N MET A 1 -31.48 2.68 26.62
CA MET A 1 -31.49 3.74 27.64
C MET A 1 -32.26 3.22 28.85
N SER A 2 -31.58 3.03 29.97
CA SER A 2 -32.25 2.78 31.25
C SER A 2 -31.58 3.63 32.32
N PHE A 3 -32.40 4.15 33.23
CA PHE A 3 -31.96 5.03 34.31
C PHE A 3 -32.22 4.32 35.63
N THR A 4 -31.22 4.31 36.51
CA THR A 4 -31.40 3.98 37.91
C THR A 4 -30.82 5.10 38.74
N VAL A 5 -31.68 5.78 39.49
CA VAL A 5 -31.32 6.80 40.47
C VAL A 5 -31.13 6.08 41.80
N ALA A 6 -29.91 6.12 42.35
CA ALA A 6 -29.68 5.80 43.75
C ALA A 6 -29.73 7.10 44.57
N ALA A 7 -30.32 7.01 45.77
CA ALA A 7 -30.46 8.12 46.69
C ALA A 7 -29.09 8.64 47.15
N ASN A 8 -29.01 9.96 47.30
CA ASN A 8 -27.89 10.77 47.80
C ASN A 8 -26.87 11.20 46.74
N GLY A 9 -27.23 12.25 45.99
CA GLY A 9 -26.38 13.42 45.68
C GLY A 9 -25.05 13.23 44.94
N GLU A 10 -24.60 12.01 44.70
CA GLU A 10 -23.36 11.70 44.01
C GLU A 10 -23.67 11.20 42.60
N TYR A 11 -23.38 12.05 41.62
CA TYR A 11 -23.39 11.65 40.22
C TYR A 11 -22.15 10.81 39.94
N HIS A 12 -22.26 9.49 40.06
CA HIS A 12 -21.24 8.58 39.57
C HIS A 12 -21.40 8.40 38.06
N TYR A 13 -20.48 8.98 37.29
CA TYR A 13 -20.38 8.71 35.86
C TYR A 13 -19.71 7.36 35.66
N ARG A 14 -20.49 6.35 35.27
CA ARG A 14 -19.92 5.15 34.68
C ARG A 14 -19.65 5.46 33.21
N ILE A 15 -18.42 5.87 32.89
CA ILE A 15 -17.94 5.86 31.50
C ILE A 15 -17.72 4.39 31.16
N GLU A 16 -18.78 3.70 30.74
CA GLU A 16 -18.61 2.49 29.95
C GLU A 16 -17.94 2.94 28.66
N LYS A 17 -16.73 2.44 28.39
CA LYS A 17 -15.91 2.85 27.24
C LYS A 17 -16.77 2.80 25.97
N ASP A 18 -17.22 3.96 25.51
CA ASP A 18 -17.68 4.14 24.15
C ASP A 18 -16.50 3.78 23.28
N PHE A 19 -16.53 2.60 22.68
CA PHE A 19 -15.54 2.20 21.71
C PHE A 19 -15.70 3.13 20.52
N PHE A 20 -14.81 4.12 20.41
CA PHE A 20 -14.62 4.87 19.18
C PHE A 20 -14.00 3.92 18.16
N ALA A 21 -14.84 3.34 17.30
CA ALA A 21 -14.39 2.66 16.10
C ALA A 21 -14.26 3.70 14.99
N VAL A 22 -13.03 3.92 14.53
CA VAL A 22 -12.75 4.70 13.33
C VAL A 22 -12.28 3.73 12.28
N ASN A 23 -13.04 3.62 11.19
CA ASN A 23 -12.59 2.90 10.00
C ASN A 23 -11.63 3.84 9.25
N ILE A 24 -10.36 3.48 9.23
CA ILE A 24 -9.32 4.20 8.48
C ILE A 24 -8.89 3.29 7.34
N ASP A 25 -8.81 3.84 6.13
CA ASP A 25 -8.26 3.15 4.98
C ASP A 25 -6.81 2.70 5.27
N LEU A 26 -6.39 1.56 4.71
CA LEU A 26 -5.04 1.03 4.96
C LEU A 26 -3.95 2.04 4.60
N VAL A 27 -4.12 2.79 3.49
CA VAL A 27 -3.17 3.84 3.07
C VAL A 27 -3.13 4.95 4.11
N ASP A 28 -4.29 5.43 4.55
CA ASP A 28 -4.39 6.50 5.54
C ASP A 28 -3.80 6.07 6.89
N ALA A 29 -4.03 4.83 7.30
CA ALA A 29 -3.45 4.25 8.50
C ALA A 29 -1.92 4.15 8.39
N MET A 30 -1.39 3.71 7.25
CA MET A 30 0.05 3.67 6.99
C MET A 30 0.69 5.06 6.94
N MET A 31 -0.02 6.05 6.39
CA MET A 31 0.42 7.44 6.36
C MET A 31 0.48 8.03 7.76
N LEU A 32 -0.53 7.76 8.59
CA LEU A 32 -0.59 8.21 9.97
C LEU A 32 0.53 7.57 10.79
N LEU A 33 0.74 6.26 10.65
CA LEU A 33 1.87 5.55 11.28
C LEU A 33 3.20 6.12 10.83
N SER A 34 3.40 6.35 9.52
CA SER A 34 4.65 6.92 9.00
C SER A 34 4.93 8.33 9.54
N LYS A 35 3.90 9.17 9.69
CA LYS A 35 4.03 10.52 10.29
C LYS A 35 4.30 10.45 11.79
N LEU A 36 3.65 9.51 12.48
CA LEU A 36 3.86 9.27 13.91
C LEU A 36 5.29 8.79 14.19
N ASP A 37 5.80 7.88 13.37
CA ASP A 37 7.20 7.41 13.44
C ASP A 37 8.20 8.56 13.20
N GLU A 38 7.90 9.47 12.27
CA GLU A 38 8.70 10.69 12.04
C GLU A 38 8.69 11.61 13.27
N GLN A 39 7.51 11.88 13.84
CA GLN A 39 7.36 12.75 15.01
C GLN A 39 7.98 12.18 16.28
N LEU A 40 7.96 10.86 16.44
CA LEU A 40 8.56 10.17 17.57
C LEU A 40 10.07 9.94 17.39
N GLY A 41 10.65 10.35 16.26
CA GLY A 41 12.06 10.08 15.93
C GLY A 41 12.37 8.60 15.77
N LEU A 42 11.34 7.77 15.56
CA LEU A 42 11.42 6.32 15.38
C LEU A 42 11.61 5.93 13.92
N ASN A 43 11.37 6.84 12.97
CA ASN A 43 11.86 6.69 11.61
C ASN A 43 13.38 6.80 11.65
N PRO A 44 14.11 5.68 11.52
CA PRO A 44 15.55 5.78 11.52
C PRO A 44 15.98 6.68 10.36
N PRO A 45 17.09 7.44 10.49
CA PRO A 45 17.73 7.98 9.29
C PRO A 45 17.88 6.84 8.28
N LEU A 46 17.81 7.13 6.97
CA LEU A 46 17.89 6.14 5.87
C LEU A 46 19.02 5.08 6.04
N SER A 47 20.00 5.37 6.89
CA SER A 47 21.05 4.49 7.37
C SER A 47 20.65 3.36 8.34
N GLN A 48 19.48 3.35 8.99
CA GLN A 48 19.07 2.26 9.91
C GLN A 48 17.88 1.40 9.46
N GLY A 49 17.32 1.62 8.27
CA GLY A 49 16.35 0.70 7.69
C GLY A 49 15.31 1.33 6.77
N GLU A 50 14.51 0.47 6.14
CA GLU A 50 13.33 0.87 5.37
C GLU A 50 12.10 1.01 6.29
N PRO A 51 11.17 1.93 6.00
CA PRO A 51 9.92 2.03 6.74
C PRO A 51 9.12 0.71 6.74
N ASN A 52 8.53 0.37 7.88
CA ASN A 52 7.77 -0.88 8.06
C ASN A 52 6.65 -1.06 7.03
N PHE A 53 6.00 0.02 6.59
CA PHE A 53 4.92 -0.05 5.60
C PHE A 53 5.41 -0.59 4.25
N LEU A 54 6.66 -0.33 3.84
CA LEU A 54 7.20 -0.85 2.58
C LEU A 54 7.21 -2.38 2.55
N MET A 55 7.50 -3.03 3.67
CA MET A 55 7.45 -4.49 3.75
C MET A 55 6.03 -5.04 3.50
N ILE A 56 5.01 -4.36 4.03
CA ILE A 56 3.60 -4.78 3.87
C ILE A 56 3.19 -4.65 2.41
N TYR A 57 3.44 -3.49 1.80
CA TYR A 57 3.11 -3.28 0.40
C TYR A 57 3.91 -4.18 -0.55
N ARG A 58 5.17 -4.48 -0.27
CA ARG A 58 5.95 -5.45 -1.06
C ARG A 58 5.37 -6.87 -0.96
N LYS A 59 4.82 -7.27 0.19
CA LYS A 59 4.08 -8.54 0.32
C LYS A 59 2.82 -8.51 -0.53
N LEU A 60 2.04 -7.44 -0.51
CA LEU A 60 0.85 -7.29 -1.36
C LEU A 60 1.20 -7.35 -2.85
N ILE A 61 2.25 -6.64 -3.28
CA ILE A 61 2.75 -6.72 -4.65
C ILE A 61 3.18 -8.14 -5.02
N THR A 62 3.76 -8.88 -4.07
CA THR A 62 4.14 -10.28 -4.33
C THR A 62 2.92 -11.14 -4.66
N VAL A 63 1.77 -10.90 -4.04
CA VAL A 63 0.51 -11.59 -4.39
C VAL A 63 0.07 -11.24 -5.82
N LEU A 64 0.08 -9.96 -6.19
CA LEU A 64 -0.25 -9.51 -7.56
C LEU A 64 0.60 -10.20 -8.63
N VAL A 65 1.85 -10.47 -8.30
CA VAL A 65 2.82 -11.09 -9.21
C VAL A 65 2.58 -12.61 -9.42
N HIS A 66 1.57 -13.19 -8.76
CA HIS A 66 1.06 -14.54 -9.02
C HIS A 66 -0.11 -14.58 -10.02
N MET A 67 -0.65 -13.42 -10.41
CA MET A 67 -1.64 -13.34 -11.48
C MET A 67 -1.08 -13.89 -12.80
N ASP A 68 -1.98 -14.28 -13.70
CA ASP A 68 -1.60 -14.68 -15.05
C ASP A 68 -0.96 -13.50 -15.81
N SER A 69 -0.11 -13.84 -16.78
CA SER A 69 0.68 -12.85 -17.53
C SER A 69 -0.20 -11.79 -18.21
N ARG A 70 -1.40 -12.17 -18.68
CA ARG A 70 -2.29 -11.24 -19.39
C ARG A 70 -2.87 -10.20 -18.44
N SER A 71 -3.37 -10.63 -17.27
CA SER A 71 -3.88 -9.70 -16.25
C SER A 71 -2.77 -8.79 -15.72
N LEU A 72 -1.58 -9.35 -15.49
CA LEU A 72 -0.44 -8.56 -15.04
C LEU A 72 -0.02 -7.51 -16.09
N GLN A 73 0.02 -7.89 -17.37
CA GLN A 73 0.28 -6.94 -18.46
C GLN A 73 -0.80 -5.86 -18.56
N ALA A 74 -2.08 -6.23 -18.47
CA ALA A 74 -3.19 -5.28 -18.50
C ALA A 74 -3.08 -4.23 -17.38
N LEU A 75 -2.82 -4.67 -16.14
CA LEU A 75 -2.60 -3.80 -15.00
C LEU A 75 -1.41 -2.86 -15.23
N MET A 76 -0.27 -3.40 -15.66
CA MET A 76 0.96 -2.65 -15.85
C MET A 76 0.89 -1.68 -17.05
N HIS A 77 0.04 -1.95 -18.04
CA HIS A 77 -0.22 -1.03 -19.16
C HIS A 77 -1.22 0.06 -18.82
N ALA A 78 -2.08 -0.15 -17.83
CA ALA A 78 -3.02 0.87 -17.35
C ALA A 78 -2.34 1.93 -16.47
N ALA A 79 -1.18 1.61 -15.87
CA ALA A 79 -0.44 2.54 -15.03
C ALA A 79 0.27 3.62 -15.85
N SER A 80 0.32 4.85 -15.30
CA SER A 80 1.10 5.94 -15.89
C SER A 80 2.59 5.66 -15.79
N ARG A 81 3.39 6.29 -16.67
CA ARG A 81 4.85 6.10 -16.65
C ARG A 81 5.45 6.48 -15.31
N ASP A 82 5.06 7.63 -14.74
CA ASP A 82 5.66 8.14 -13.52
C ASP A 82 5.31 7.23 -12.33
N LEU A 83 4.08 6.71 -12.28
CA LEU A 83 3.66 5.70 -11.31
C LEU A 83 4.49 4.41 -11.44
N LEU A 84 4.76 3.96 -12.67
CA LEU A 84 5.60 2.80 -12.92
C LEU A 84 7.06 3.03 -12.48
N VAL A 85 7.61 4.23 -12.68
CA VAL A 85 8.97 4.57 -12.21
C VAL A 85 9.03 4.44 -10.69
N ASP A 86 8.11 5.06 -9.97
CA ASP A 86 8.10 5.03 -8.51
C ASP A 86 7.81 3.64 -7.95
N LEU A 87 6.87 2.90 -8.55
CA LEU A 87 6.62 1.50 -8.18
C LEU A 87 7.87 0.65 -8.35
N MET A 88 8.60 0.81 -9.46
CA MET A 88 9.83 0.05 -9.73
C MET A 88 10.96 0.43 -8.77
N ARG A 89 11.04 1.70 -8.34
CA ARG A 89 11.96 2.12 -7.27
C ARG A 89 11.64 1.43 -5.94
N VAL A 90 10.35 1.25 -5.61
CA VAL A 90 9.92 0.56 -4.38
C VAL A 90 10.31 -0.91 -4.38
N VAL A 91 10.17 -1.62 -5.49
CA VAL A 91 10.45 -3.06 -5.57
C VAL A 91 11.85 -3.40 -6.08
N LYS A 92 12.72 -2.41 -6.28
CA LYS A 92 14.03 -2.58 -6.90
C LYS A 92 14.88 -3.64 -6.20
N GLY A 93 15.56 -4.47 -6.99
CA GLY A 93 16.39 -5.57 -6.52
C GLY A 93 15.62 -6.79 -6.00
N THR A 94 14.28 -6.78 -6.06
CA THR A 94 13.44 -7.91 -5.62
C THR A 94 13.00 -8.77 -6.80
N LYS A 95 12.53 -9.99 -6.51
CA LYS A 95 11.90 -10.86 -7.54
C LYS A 95 10.66 -10.22 -8.18
N SER A 96 9.95 -9.39 -7.42
CA SER A 96 8.77 -8.67 -7.90
C SER A 96 9.13 -7.65 -8.98
N GLU A 97 10.26 -6.94 -8.85
CA GLU A 97 10.74 -6.04 -9.91
C GLU A 97 10.90 -6.77 -11.23
N HIS A 98 11.59 -7.91 -11.25
CA HIS A 98 11.85 -8.63 -12.50
C HIS A 98 10.56 -9.07 -13.19
N LYS A 99 9.59 -9.58 -12.42
CA LYS A 99 8.31 -10.03 -12.96
C LYS A 99 7.44 -8.86 -13.44
N LEU A 100 7.36 -7.76 -12.68
CA LEU A 100 6.64 -6.56 -13.11
C LEU A 100 7.29 -5.91 -14.34
N MET A 101 8.62 -5.86 -14.39
CA MET A 101 9.39 -5.32 -15.52
C MET A 101 9.27 -6.19 -16.79
N ALA A 102 8.97 -7.48 -16.63
CA ALA A 102 8.67 -8.37 -17.75
C ALA A 102 7.24 -8.18 -18.30
N ALA A 103 6.32 -7.64 -17.49
CA ALA A 103 4.94 -7.39 -17.86
C ALA A 103 4.70 -6.01 -18.52
N ILE A 104 5.73 -5.18 -18.68
CA ILE A 104 5.65 -3.90 -19.40
C ILE A 104 6.24 -3.99 -20.81
N THR A 105 5.85 -3.04 -21.68
CA THR A 105 6.38 -2.99 -23.04
C THR A 105 7.87 -2.64 -23.04
N LYS A 106 8.59 -3.07 -24.08
CA LYS A 106 10.01 -2.71 -24.29
C LYS A 106 10.25 -1.20 -24.22
N ARG A 107 9.32 -0.40 -24.77
CA ARG A 107 9.37 1.07 -24.74
C ARG A 107 9.28 1.61 -23.31
N ASN A 108 8.31 1.15 -22.52
CA ASN A 108 8.15 1.59 -21.14
C ASN A 108 9.34 1.15 -20.28
N LYS A 109 9.86 -0.05 -20.51
CA LYS A 109 11.06 -0.54 -19.82
C LYS A 109 12.26 0.38 -20.06
N GLN A 110 12.52 0.75 -21.31
CA GLN A 110 13.60 1.69 -21.63
C GLN A 110 13.36 3.07 -21.00
N ALA A 111 12.12 3.55 -21.01
CA ALA A 111 11.78 4.84 -20.42
C ALA A 111 11.99 4.85 -18.90
N ILE A 112 11.61 3.78 -18.20
CA ILE A 112 11.82 3.64 -16.74
C ILE A 112 13.31 3.53 -16.42
N GLN A 113 14.02 2.66 -17.14
CA GLN A 113 15.45 2.44 -16.89
C GLN A 113 16.32 3.66 -17.22
N GLY A 114 15.89 4.49 -18.17
CA GLY A 114 16.52 5.76 -18.53
C GLY A 114 16.11 6.94 -17.64
N ASP A 115 15.14 6.76 -16.72
CA ASP A 115 14.70 7.83 -15.83
C ASP A 115 15.75 8.11 -14.74
N VAL A 116 16.02 9.40 -14.50
CA VAL A 116 17.02 9.87 -13.54
C VAL A 116 16.67 9.45 -12.10
N LEU A 117 15.39 9.29 -11.79
CA LEU A 117 14.90 8.91 -10.47
C LEU A 117 14.95 7.41 -10.21
N TYR A 118 14.95 6.57 -11.25
CA TYR A 118 14.88 5.10 -11.08
C TYR A 118 16.06 4.52 -10.28
N ASN A 119 17.21 5.18 -10.30
CA ASN A 119 18.38 4.79 -9.51
C ASN A 119 18.48 5.48 -8.15
N GLN A 120 17.58 6.41 -7.84
CA GLN A 120 17.57 7.14 -6.58
C GLN A 120 16.67 6.45 -5.55
N VAL A 121 17.11 6.48 -4.29
CA VAL A 121 16.31 6.01 -3.15
C VAL A 121 15.00 6.81 -3.12
N ILE A 122 13.88 6.10 -3.02
CA ILE A 122 12.57 6.72 -2.92
C ILE A 122 12.29 7.15 -1.48
N ARG A 123 11.76 8.36 -1.31
CA ARG A 123 11.42 8.86 0.02
C ARG A 123 10.15 8.18 0.53
N PRO A 124 10.00 7.93 1.83
CA PRO A 124 8.83 7.24 2.37
C PRO A 124 7.47 7.83 1.95
N PRO A 125 7.25 9.16 1.97
CA PRO A 125 5.98 9.74 1.53
C PRO A 125 5.71 9.57 0.03
N GLU A 126 6.76 9.65 -0.79
CA GLU A 126 6.67 9.40 -2.24
C GLU A 126 6.31 7.95 -2.53
N ALA A 127 6.95 7.02 -1.82
CA ALA A 127 6.67 5.60 -1.95
C ALA A 127 5.23 5.28 -1.55
N LEU A 128 4.76 5.83 -0.43
CA LEU A 128 3.40 5.60 0.04
C LEU A 128 2.36 6.12 -0.96
N LYS A 129 2.59 7.31 -1.53
CA LYS A 129 1.73 7.86 -2.57
C LYS A 129 1.70 6.98 -3.81
N ALA A 130 2.86 6.56 -4.31
CA ALA A 130 2.94 5.67 -5.47
C ALA A 130 2.24 4.32 -5.22
N LEU A 131 2.39 3.77 -4.02
CA LEU A 131 1.70 2.54 -3.62
C LEU A 131 0.18 2.74 -3.55
N SER A 132 -0.29 3.83 -2.94
CA SER A 132 -1.70 4.20 -2.91
C SER A 132 -2.29 4.30 -4.31
N ASP A 133 -1.67 5.11 -5.17
CA ASP A 133 -2.13 5.34 -6.54
C ASP A 133 -2.16 4.03 -7.35
N PHE A 134 -1.19 3.14 -7.11
CA PHE A 134 -1.14 1.83 -7.75
C PHE A 134 -2.22 0.87 -7.24
N PHE A 135 -2.48 0.80 -5.94
CA PHE A 135 -3.53 -0.08 -5.40
C PHE A 135 -4.94 0.40 -5.73
N LEU A 136 -5.18 1.71 -5.81
CA LEU A 136 -6.42 2.26 -6.37
C LEU A 136 -6.62 1.86 -7.84
N LEU A 137 -5.53 1.82 -8.63
CA LEU A 137 -5.58 1.30 -9.99
C LEU A 137 -5.91 -0.19 -10.00
N VAL A 138 -5.32 -0.99 -9.11
CA VAL A 138 -5.60 -2.43 -8.98
C VAL A 138 -7.09 -2.65 -8.71
N GLU A 139 -7.65 -1.98 -7.70
CA GLU A 139 -9.08 -2.06 -7.36
C GLU A 139 -9.96 -1.73 -8.56
N LYS A 140 -9.67 -0.62 -9.25
CA LYS A 140 -10.41 -0.25 -10.46
C LYS A 140 -10.36 -1.31 -11.56
N GLN A 141 -9.22 -1.99 -11.74
CA GLN A 141 -9.09 -3.06 -12.74
C GLN A 141 -9.84 -4.35 -12.31
N ILE A 142 -9.96 -4.60 -11.00
CA ILE A 142 -10.77 -5.69 -10.45
C ILE A 142 -12.25 -5.40 -10.64
N ASP A 143 -12.70 -4.20 -10.27
CA ASP A 143 -14.11 -3.79 -10.37
C ASP A 143 -14.62 -3.78 -11.81
N SER A 144 -13.73 -3.48 -12.77
CA SER A 144 -14.03 -3.54 -14.20
C SER A 144 -13.91 -4.95 -14.80
N GLY A 145 -13.53 -5.95 -14.01
CA GLY A 145 -13.37 -7.34 -14.42
C GLY A 145 -12.18 -7.57 -15.38
N VAL A 146 -11.25 -6.62 -15.48
CA VAL A 146 -10.08 -6.73 -16.36
C VAL A 146 -9.03 -7.66 -15.76
N ILE A 147 -8.91 -7.66 -14.43
CA ILE A 147 -8.01 -8.56 -13.70
C ILE A 147 -8.77 -9.30 -12.62
N THR A 148 -8.35 -10.52 -12.32
CA THR A 148 -8.87 -11.32 -11.21
C THR A 148 -7.71 -11.71 -10.32
N LEU A 149 -7.82 -11.42 -9.03
CA LEU A 149 -6.84 -11.86 -8.05
C LEU A 149 -6.99 -13.36 -7.82
N VAL A 150 -5.91 -14.10 -7.99
CA VAL A 150 -5.85 -15.53 -7.70
C VAL A 150 -5.26 -15.69 -6.30
N ASP A 151 -5.97 -16.34 -5.39
CA ASP A 151 -5.39 -16.75 -4.10
C ASP A 151 -4.31 -17.82 -4.38
N PRO A 152 -3.06 -17.65 -3.90
CA PRO A 152 -2.02 -18.66 -4.04
C PRO A 152 -2.36 -20.02 -3.41
N ASN A 153 -3.39 -20.12 -2.55
CA ASN A 153 -3.90 -21.35 -1.97
C ASN A 153 -5.15 -21.93 -2.64
N GLY A 154 -5.71 -21.25 -3.65
CA GLY A 154 -6.85 -21.73 -4.43
C GLY A 154 -8.21 -21.38 -3.81
N GLU A 155 -8.99 -20.64 -4.61
CA GLU A 155 -10.44 -20.38 -4.50
C GLU A 155 -10.93 -19.46 -3.37
N TYR A 156 -11.59 -18.38 -3.79
CA TYR A 156 -12.55 -17.65 -2.96
C TYR A 156 -13.80 -18.52 -2.80
N TYR A 157 -14.24 -18.75 -1.56
CA TYR A 157 -15.60 -19.22 -1.24
C TYR A 157 -16.56 -18.03 -1.14
#